data_AF-A0A2K2DCS2-F1
#
_entry.id   AF-A0A2K2DCS2-F1
#
_cell.length_a   1.000
_cell.length_b   1.000
_cell.length_c   1.000
_cell.angle_alpha   90.00
_cell.angle_beta   90.00
_cell.angle_gamma   90.00
#
_symmetry.space_group_name_H-M   'P 1'
#
loop_
_entity.id
_entity.type
_entity.pdbx_description
1 polymer ?
#
loop_
_entity_poly.entity_id
_entity_poly.type
_entity_poly.pdbx_seq_one_letter_code
_entity_poly.pdbx_strand_id
1 'polypeptide(L)'
;MAQQAEVKKNPLDPRFSDYDPKQGKHVFTRFRHRNLDLDAESTFGAMHNTDRIFREGFVLCNLANVVSVKIVSSDYGYPFNVYGNVIARDSMDRQRVYVFHRDEDNCQVIRSKNDSLILTGPKRGLGLMIYDSIFFEIDLKVTDVNG
;
A
#
# COMPACT_ATOMS: atom_id res chain seq x y z
N MET A 1 24.35 24.86 -23.06
CA MET A 1 25.11 24.55 -21.82
C MET A 1 24.22 23.65 -20.98
N ALA A 2 24.60 22.38 -20.81
CA ALA A 2 23.83 21.42 -20.03
C ALA A 2 24.01 21.75 -18.53
N GLN A 3 22.92 22.13 -17.85
CA GLN A 3 22.89 22.15 -16.39
C GLN A 3 22.92 20.70 -15.93
N GLN A 4 24.06 20.27 -15.40
CA GLN A 4 24.13 19.05 -14.59
C GLN A 4 23.23 19.29 -13.38
N ALA A 5 22.09 18.62 -13.34
CA ALA A 5 21.24 18.58 -12.16
C ALA A 5 22.06 17.96 -11.03
N GLU A 6 22.39 18.76 -10.04
CA GLU A 6 23.06 18.34 -8.82
C GLU A 6 22.17 17.28 -8.15
N VAL A 7 22.60 16.01 -8.17
CA VAL A 7 21.87 14.91 -7.54
C VAL A 7 21.89 15.15 -6.03
N LYS A 8 20.83 15.77 -5.51
CA LYS A 8 20.64 15.99 -4.07
C LYS A 8 20.75 14.64 -3.37
N LYS A 9 21.77 14.50 -2.52
CA LYS A 9 22.00 13.27 -1.73
C LYS A 9 20.76 12.97 -0.89
N ASN A 10 20.23 11.74 -0.98
CA ASN A 10 19.05 11.33 -0.22
C ASN A 10 19.30 11.50 1.29
N PRO A 11 18.54 12.36 2.00
CA PRO A 11 18.69 12.56 3.44
C PRO A 11 18.01 11.45 4.28
N LEU A 12 17.20 10.60 3.66
CA LEU A 12 16.51 9.47 4.29
C LEU A 12 17.23 8.15 3.97
N ASP A 13 16.88 7.07 4.68
CA ASP A 13 17.40 5.73 4.36
C ASP A 13 16.76 5.26 3.04
N PRO A 14 17.55 5.04 1.96
CA PRO A 14 17.04 4.65 0.65
C PRO A 14 16.22 3.35 0.66
N ARG A 15 16.35 2.51 1.70
CA ARG A 15 15.54 1.30 1.85
C ARG A 15 14.06 1.59 2.07
N PHE A 16 13.72 2.76 2.61
CA PHE A 16 12.35 3.10 3.00
C PHE A 16 11.79 4.35 2.32
N SER A 17 12.57 4.99 1.46
CA SER A 17 12.24 6.29 0.89
C SER A 17 12.52 6.36 -0.60
N ASP A 18 11.70 7.12 -1.32
CA ASP A 18 11.91 7.45 -2.73
C ASP A 18 11.80 8.97 -2.96
N TYR A 19 12.29 9.46 -4.10
CA TYR A 19 12.18 10.86 -4.48
C TYR A 19 10.79 11.16 -5.05
N ASP A 20 10.07 12.08 -4.41
CA ASP A 20 8.81 12.59 -4.94
C ASP A 20 9.09 13.84 -5.82
N PRO A 21 8.97 13.74 -7.16
CA PRO A 21 9.22 14.87 -8.06
C PRO A 21 8.20 16.00 -7.90
N LYS A 22 6.97 15.72 -7.43
CA LYS A 22 5.95 16.76 -7.18
C LYS A 22 6.29 17.58 -5.94
N GLN A 23 6.83 16.94 -4.91
CA GLN A 23 7.25 17.63 -3.68
C GLN A 23 8.71 18.10 -3.72
N GLY A 24 9.50 17.66 -4.71
CA GLY A 24 10.91 18.02 -4.85
C GLY A 24 11.81 17.51 -3.71
N LYS A 25 11.41 16.43 -3.03
CA LYS A 25 12.11 15.87 -1.85
C LYS A 25 11.93 14.36 -1.75
N HIS A 26 12.82 13.72 -1.00
CA HIS A 26 12.63 12.32 -0.62
C HIS A 26 11.52 12.18 0.44
N VAL A 27 10.66 11.19 0.24
CA VAL A 27 9.54 10.85 1.13
C VAL A 27 9.61 9.37 1.50
N PHE A 28 9.11 9.00 2.68
CA PHE A 28 8.99 7.59 3.05
C PHE A 28 7.87 6.93 2.22
N THR A 29 8.22 5.85 1.52
CA THR A 29 7.29 5.06 0.69
C THR A 29 7.07 3.66 1.25
N ARG A 30 7.94 3.20 2.17
CA ARG A 30 7.84 1.88 2.82
C ARG A 30 7.81 2.00 4.33
N PHE A 31 7.20 1.01 4.97
CA PHE A 31 7.15 0.86 6.42
C PHE A 31 8.55 0.64 6.98
N ARG A 32 8.91 1.42 8.01
CA ARG A 32 10.24 1.35 8.62
C ARG A 32 10.22 0.48 9.86
N HIS A 33 10.80 -0.72 9.75
CA HIS A 33 10.99 -1.62 10.89
C HIS A 33 12.35 -2.32 10.80
N ARG A 34 13.08 -2.39 11.93
CA ARG A 34 14.50 -2.80 11.93
C ARG A 34 14.72 -4.27 11.58
N ASN A 35 13.82 -5.15 12.01
CA ASN A 35 14.03 -6.60 11.99
C ASN A 35 12.99 -7.33 11.12
N LEU A 36 12.21 -6.60 10.33
CA LEU A 36 11.14 -7.19 9.52
C LEU A 36 11.61 -7.31 8.07
N ASP A 37 11.41 -8.48 7.50
CA ASP A 37 11.44 -8.63 6.04
C ASP A 37 10.22 -7.90 5.46
N LEU A 38 10.47 -6.76 4.81
CA LEU A 38 9.42 -5.94 4.22
C LEU A 38 8.74 -6.64 3.04
N ASP A 39 9.39 -7.62 2.44
CA ASP A 39 8.86 -8.36 1.30
C ASP A 39 8.16 -9.66 1.74
N ALA A 40 8.17 -10.00 3.03
CA ALA A 40 7.37 -11.11 3.52
C ALA A 40 5.86 -10.81 3.41
N GLU A 41 5.10 -11.75 2.84
CA GLU A 41 3.65 -11.72 2.81
C GLU A 41 3.03 -12.37 4.03
N SER A 42 1.91 -11.80 4.51
CA SER A 42 1.18 -12.34 5.66
C SER A 42 0.74 -13.78 5.38
N THR A 43 1.06 -14.71 6.27
CA THR A 43 0.57 -16.10 6.20
C THR A 43 -0.83 -16.25 6.80
N PHE A 44 -1.36 -15.23 7.48
CA PHE A 44 -2.69 -15.27 8.06
C PHE A 44 -3.76 -15.09 6.99
N GLY A 45 -4.64 -16.07 6.88
CA GLY A 45 -5.81 -16.05 6.01
C GLY A 45 -7.05 -15.46 6.66
N ALA A 46 -8.17 -15.53 5.93
CA ALA A 46 -9.47 -15.12 6.42
C ALA A 46 -9.85 -15.92 7.67
N MET A 47 -10.66 -15.32 8.54
CA MET A 47 -11.16 -15.96 9.77
C MET A 47 -10.06 -16.41 10.76
N HIS A 48 -8.85 -15.87 10.65
CA HIS A 48 -7.81 -16.11 11.64
C HIS A 48 -8.28 -15.67 13.04
N ASN A 49 -8.28 -16.59 14.02
CA ASN A 49 -8.81 -16.46 15.39
C ASN A 49 -10.34 -16.58 15.56
N THR A 50 -11.10 -17.07 14.58
CA THR A 50 -12.54 -17.37 14.79
C THR A 50 -12.81 -18.79 15.28
N ASP A 51 -11.78 -19.63 15.41
CA ASP A 51 -11.85 -21.03 15.86
C ASP A 51 -11.81 -21.17 17.40
N ARG A 52 -11.60 -20.07 18.12
CA ARG A 52 -11.44 -20.06 19.58
C ARG A 52 -12.65 -19.47 20.30
N ILE A 53 -13.07 -20.16 21.35
CA ILE A 53 -14.06 -19.64 22.30
C ILE A 53 -13.37 -18.62 23.20
N PHE A 54 -13.82 -17.37 23.16
CA PHE A 54 -13.32 -16.30 24.02
C PHE A 54 -13.60 -16.64 25.50
N ARG A 55 -12.57 -16.57 26.34
CA ARG A 55 -12.68 -16.68 27.81
C ARG A 55 -12.50 -15.31 28.46
N GLU A 56 -12.70 -15.21 29.78
CA GLU A 56 -12.33 -14.00 30.51
C GLU A 56 -10.83 -13.69 30.35
N GLY A 57 -10.50 -12.40 30.15
CA GLY A 57 -9.13 -11.91 29.99
C GLY A 57 -8.65 -11.74 28.53
N PHE A 58 -9.48 -12.06 27.53
CA PHE A 58 -9.13 -11.79 26.12
C PHE A 58 -9.21 -10.28 25.81
N VAL A 59 -8.15 -9.76 25.19
CA VAL A 59 -8.13 -8.40 24.65
C VAL A 59 -8.82 -8.42 23.29
N LEU A 60 -9.99 -7.78 23.20
CA LEU A 60 -10.64 -7.54 21.92
C LEU A 60 -9.76 -6.59 21.10
N CYS A 61 -9.45 -6.98 19.87
CA CYS A 61 -8.78 -6.13 18.91
C CYS A 61 -9.83 -5.53 17.97
N ASN A 62 -9.73 -4.23 17.71
CA ASN A 62 -10.52 -3.64 16.64
C ASN A 62 -9.99 -4.17 15.30
N LEU A 63 -10.90 -4.48 14.37
CA LEU A 63 -10.56 -4.91 13.03
C LEU A 63 -11.09 -3.88 12.03
N ALA A 64 -10.29 -3.57 11.01
CA ALA A 64 -10.72 -2.72 9.91
C ALA A 64 -10.65 -3.47 8.57
N ASN A 65 -11.51 -3.11 7.63
CA ASN A 65 -11.46 -3.59 6.25
C ASN A 65 -11.33 -2.41 5.30
N VAL A 66 -10.64 -2.63 4.18
CA VAL A 66 -10.61 -1.66 3.08
C VAL A 66 -11.70 -2.03 2.09
N VAL A 67 -12.71 -1.16 1.98
CA VAL A 67 -13.86 -1.39 1.10
C VAL A 67 -13.61 -0.83 -0.30
N SER A 68 -12.89 0.29 -0.41
CA SER A 68 -12.60 0.92 -1.69
C SER A 68 -11.34 1.77 -1.62
N VAL A 69 -10.56 1.77 -2.71
CA VAL A 69 -9.47 2.72 -2.96
C VAL A 69 -9.78 3.44 -4.26
N LYS A 70 -9.70 4.78 -4.25
CA LYS A 70 -10.04 5.62 -5.40
C LYS A 70 -8.90 6.59 -5.68
N ILE A 71 -8.60 6.79 -6.97
CA ILE A 71 -7.69 7.84 -7.42
C ILE A 71 -8.53 9.11 -7.57
N VAL A 72 -8.27 10.09 -6.70
CA VAL A 72 -9.05 11.35 -6.67
C VAL A 72 -8.66 12.32 -7.78
N SER A 73 -7.41 12.27 -8.23
CA SER A 73 -6.87 13.10 -9.30
C SER A 73 -5.67 12.43 -9.97
N SER A 74 -5.46 12.73 -11.25
CA SER A 74 -4.32 12.29 -12.05
C SER A 74 -3.95 13.39 -13.04
N ASP A 75 -2.66 13.61 -13.26
CA ASP A 75 -2.17 14.60 -14.23
C ASP A 75 -2.22 14.08 -15.67
N TYR A 76 -2.42 12.77 -15.86
CA TYR A 76 -2.49 12.12 -17.18
C TYR A 76 -3.83 12.33 -17.90
N GLY A 77 -4.84 12.85 -17.21
CA GLY A 77 -6.22 12.85 -17.71
C GLY A 77 -6.80 11.43 -17.81
N TYR A 78 -8.11 11.31 -18.02
CA TYR A 78 -8.77 10.02 -18.21
C TYR A 78 -8.98 9.74 -19.71
N PRO A 79 -8.92 8.47 -20.16
CA PRO A 79 -8.58 7.27 -19.39
C PRO A 79 -7.07 7.10 -19.20
N PHE A 80 -6.66 6.33 -18.20
CA PHE A 80 -5.26 5.91 -18.01
C PHE A 80 -5.17 4.48 -17.45
N ASN A 81 -4.03 3.85 -17.66
CA ASN A 81 -3.71 2.55 -17.09
C ASN A 81 -3.05 2.73 -15.71
N VAL A 82 -3.46 1.93 -14.73
CA VAL A 82 -2.83 1.87 -13.41
C VAL A 82 -2.40 0.45 -13.08
N TYR A 83 -1.19 0.31 -12.55
CA TYR A 83 -0.65 -0.95 -12.03
C TYR A 83 0.23 -0.69 -10.81
N GLY A 84 0.69 -1.75 -10.18
CA GLY A 84 1.44 -1.73 -8.94
C GLY A 84 0.63 -2.23 -7.76
N ASN A 85 0.94 -1.72 -6.56
CA ASN A 85 0.55 -2.30 -5.29
C ASN A 85 -0.03 -1.26 -4.33
N VAL A 86 -1.11 -1.63 -3.65
CA VAL A 86 -1.52 -1.04 -2.38
C VAL A 86 -1.43 -2.13 -1.33
N ILE A 87 -0.54 -1.94 -0.36
CA ILE A 87 -0.26 -2.90 0.70
C ILE A 87 -0.73 -2.29 2.01
N ALA A 88 -1.50 -3.06 2.78
CA ALA A 88 -1.75 -2.78 4.18
C ALA A 88 -0.79 -3.61 5.04
N ARG A 89 -0.34 -3.02 6.15
CA ARG A 89 0.36 -3.71 7.23
C ARG A 89 -0.37 -3.39 8.52
N ASP A 90 -0.50 -4.40 9.36
CA ASP A 90 -1.20 -4.28 10.63
C ASP A 90 -0.36 -4.86 11.77
N SER A 91 -0.94 -4.82 12.97
CA SER A 91 -0.24 -5.23 14.19
C SER A 91 -0.09 -6.74 14.37
N MET A 92 -0.69 -7.56 13.50
CA MET A 92 -0.67 -9.02 13.67
C MET A 92 0.71 -9.61 13.35
N ASP A 93 1.28 -9.21 12.20
CA ASP A 93 2.59 -9.68 11.75
C ASP A 93 3.41 -8.59 11.05
N ARG A 94 2.80 -7.42 10.78
CA ARG A 94 3.37 -6.33 9.96
C ARG A 94 3.79 -6.77 8.55
N GLN A 95 3.43 -7.97 8.11
CA GLN A 95 3.74 -8.50 6.78
C GLN A 95 2.79 -7.90 5.73
N ARG A 96 3.12 -8.08 4.44
CA ARG A 96 2.33 -7.52 3.34
C ARG A 96 0.95 -8.17 3.27
N VAL A 97 -0.09 -7.35 3.38
CA VAL A 97 -1.46 -7.70 3.02
C VAL A 97 -1.84 -6.89 1.79
N TYR A 98 -1.85 -7.53 0.61
CA TYR A 98 -2.24 -6.86 -0.63
C TYR A 98 -3.72 -6.50 -0.60
N VAL A 99 -3.98 -5.20 -0.80
CA VAL A 99 -5.31 -4.61 -0.97
C VAL A 99 -5.58 -4.41 -2.47
N PHE A 100 -4.54 -4.05 -3.22
CA PHE A 100 -4.52 -3.99 -4.68
C PHE A 100 -3.16 -4.51 -5.16
N HIS A 101 -3.17 -5.31 -6.21
CA HIS A 101 -1.96 -5.85 -6.84
C HIS A 101 -2.25 -6.10 -8.32
N ARG A 102 -1.51 -5.43 -9.20
CA ARG A 102 -1.54 -5.62 -10.64
C ARG A 102 -0.14 -5.44 -11.20
N ASP A 103 0.26 -6.36 -12.06
CA ASP A 103 1.50 -6.25 -12.83
C ASP A 103 1.34 -5.30 -14.02
N GLU A 104 2.46 -4.89 -14.61
CA GLU A 104 2.50 -3.95 -15.73
C GLU A 104 1.78 -4.48 -16.98
N ASP A 105 1.82 -5.78 -17.21
CA ASP A 105 1.12 -6.48 -18.30
C ASP A 105 -0.38 -6.66 -18.02
N ASN A 106 -0.82 -6.45 -16.78
CA ASN A 106 -2.20 -6.63 -16.32
C ASN A 106 -2.74 -5.36 -15.66
N CYS A 107 -2.50 -4.21 -16.28
CA CYS A 107 -3.01 -2.92 -15.82
C CYS A 107 -4.54 -2.91 -15.67
N GLN A 108 -5.03 -2.13 -14.71
CA GLN A 108 -6.43 -1.73 -14.65
C GLN A 108 -6.62 -0.40 -15.41
N VAL A 109 -7.59 -0.34 -16.32
CA VAL A 109 -7.99 0.93 -16.96
C VAL A 109 -8.92 1.71 -16.03
N ILE A 110 -8.55 2.96 -15.73
CA ILE A 110 -9.40 3.92 -15.00
C ILE A 110 -10.01 4.89 -16.02
N ARG A 111 -11.34 4.86 -16.17
CA ARG A 111 -12.07 5.66 -17.17
C ARG A 111 -12.57 6.98 -16.63
N SER A 112 -12.79 7.07 -15.33
CA SER A 112 -13.32 8.27 -14.69
C SER A 112 -12.89 8.38 -13.23
N LYS A 113 -13.07 9.58 -12.66
CA LYS A 113 -12.86 9.85 -11.22
C LYS A 113 -13.75 9.02 -10.28
N ASN A 114 -14.82 8.42 -10.80
CA ASN A 114 -15.74 7.61 -10.00
C ASN A 114 -15.30 6.15 -9.92
N ASP A 115 -14.36 5.74 -10.78
CA ASP A 115 -13.86 4.37 -10.85
C ASP A 115 -12.98 4.10 -9.61
N SER A 116 -13.15 2.92 -9.03
CA SER A 116 -12.32 2.45 -7.92
C SER A 116 -11.32 1.41 -8.40
N LEU A 117 -10.22 1.28 -7.68
CA LEU A 117 -9.31 0.16 -7.87
C LEU A 117 -10.05 -1.14 -7.56
N ILE A 118 -9.88 -2.15 -8.43
CA ILE A 118 -10.41 -3.49 -8.23
C ILE A 118 -9.50 -4.17 -7.22
N LEU A 119 -9.97 -4.20 -5.97
CA LEU A 119 -9.21 -4.77 -4.86
C LEU A 119 -9.08 -6.29 -5.02
N THR A 120 -8.01 -6.88 -4.47
CA THR A 120 -7.72 -8.32 -4.50
C THR A 120 -8.69 -9.16 -3.65
N GLY A 121 -9.68 -8.52 -3.03
CA GLY A 121 -10.58 -9.11 -2.04
C GLY A 121 -9.99 -9.07 -0.62
N PRO A 122 -10.82 -9.19 0.43
CA PRO A 122 -10.34 -9.16 1.80
C PRO A 122 -9.58 -10.44 2.14
N LYS A 123 -8.26 -10.34 2.33
CA LYS A 123 -7.44 -11.45 2.86
C LYS A 123 -7.86 -11.80 4.30
N ARG A 124 -8.10 -10.77 5.12
CA ARG A 124 -8.61 -10.82 6.51
C ARG A 124 -8.93 -9.40 7.00
N GLY A 125 -9.56 -9.29 8.17
CA GLY A 125 -9.63 -8.01 8.89
C GLY A 125 -8.23 -7.55 9.34
N LEU A 126 -7.94 -6.27 9.15
CA LEU A 126 -6.70 -5.63 9.56
C LEU A 126 -6.74 -5.31 11.06
N GLY A 127 -5.82 -5.90 11.81
CA GLY A 127 -5.76 -5.86 13.27
C GLY A 127 -5.20 -4.57 13.83
N LEU A 128 -5.96 -3.94 14.73
CA LEU A 128 -5.56 -2.79 15.52
C LEU A 128 -5.38 -3.22 16.99
N MET A 129 -4.17 -3.63 17.34
CA MET A 129 -3.77 -3.81 18.74
C MET A 129 -3.61 -2.45 19.43
N ILE A 130 -3.68 -2.46 20.76
CA ILE A 130 -3.55 -1.25 21.59
C ILE A 130 -2.17 -0.61 21.31
N TYR A 131 -2.18 0.68 20.93
CA TYR A 131 -1.01 1.48 20.52
C TYR A 131 -0.42 1.21 19.14
N ASP A 132 -1.05 0.39 18.29
CA ASP A 132 -0.59 0.20 16.91
C ASP A 132 -1.55 0.85 15.89
N SER A 133 -1.10 0.95 14.65
CA SER A 133 -1.84 1.56 13.55
C SER A 133 -1.78 0.66 12.31
N ILE A 134 -2.74 0.82 11.41
CA ILE A 134 -2.64 0.24 10.07
C ILE A 134 -1.79 1.18 9.22
N PHE A 135 -0.74 0.63 8.62
CA PHE A 135 0.12 1.36 7.71
C PHE A 135 -0.20 0.95 6.27
N PHE A 136 -0.28 1.94 5.39
CA PHE A 136 -0.44 1.71 3.96
C PHE A 136 0.85 2.05 3.22
N GLU A 137 1.35 1.11 2.44
CA GLU A 137 2.38 1.36 1.42
C GLU A 137 1.69 1.41 0.06
N ILE A 138 1.92 2.48 -0.68
CA ILE A 138 1.29 2.72 -1.97
C ILE A 138 2.41 2.91 -3.00
N ASP A 139 2.50 1.96 -3.93
CA ASP A 139 3.40 2.01 -5.08
C ASP A 139 2.54 1.80 -6.33
N LEU A 140 1.96 2.89 -6.83
CA LEU A 140 1.11 2.87 -8.01
C LEU A 140 1.81 3.61 -9.14
N LYS A 141 1.80 2.99 -10.31
CA LYS A 141 2.33 3.54 -11.56
C LYS A 141 1.19 3.76 -12.54
N VAL A 142 1.31 4.83 -13.30
CA VAL A 142 0.31 5.25 -14.29
C VAL A 142 0.98 5.37 -15.65
N THR A 143 0.32 4.83 -16.66
CA THR A 143 0.72 4.95 -18.07
C THR A 143 -0.45 5.42 -18.91
N ASP A 144 -0.15 6.07 -20.04
CA ASP A 144 -1.16 6.35 -21.06
C ASP A 144 -1.71 5.01 -21.58
N VAL A 145 -2.98 4.99 -21.93
CA VAL A 145 -3.61 3.84 -22.61
C VAL A 145 -3.02 3.65 -24.01
N ASN A 146 -2.38 4.69 -24.56
CA ASN A 146 -1.83 4.70 -25.93
C ASN A 146 -0.31 4.49 -26.03
N GLY A 147 0.41 4.34 -24.90
CA GLY A 147 1.86 4.12 -24.86
C GLY A 147 2.67 5.32 -24.40
#